data_AF-A0A0S8BR23-F1
#
_entry.id   AF-A0A0S8BR23-F1
#
_cell.length_a   1.000
_cell.length_b   1.000
_cell.length_c   1.000
_cell.angle_alpha   90.00
_cell.angle_beta   90.00
_cell.angle_gamma   90.00
#
_symmetry.space_group_name_H-M   'P 1'
#
loop_
_entity.id
_entity.type
_entity.pdbx_description
1 polymer ?
#
loop_
_entity_poly.entity_id
_entity_poly.type
_entity_poly.pdbx_seq_one_letter_code
_entity_poly.pdbx_strand_id
1 'polypeptide(L)'
;MACASEVPTEHSSDALATALTPQFAPEYYVDQANKYFDTLDTSADPDSVPTYSELVARWELPPWLWLTGYGRENMFITTDVAVALDPSTVPDRDCRAFSVQPFARCYVTFEYEEGPCPIYEEFVFNDQGEITFIEAWSDQPEYLPMDASSDPWAEGSDVQRLSTRVPGLGNETGLIDLDSEAMQQAAQEDPELADFVRRAKDFWPTYLEAAKEAGADYYDRGCGWIE
;
A
#
# COMPACT_ATOMS: atom_id res chain seq x y z
N MET A 1 -8.58 -23.71 -40.47
CA MET A 1 -7.67 -23.20 -39.43
C MET A 1 -8.54 -22.57 -38.37
N ALA A 2 -8.69 -23.24 -37.23
CA ALA A 2 -9.42 -22.71 -36.09
C ALA A 2 -8.45 -21.78 -35.33
N CYS A 3 -8.82 -20.51 -35.19
CA CYS A 3 -8.20 -19.64 -34.22
C CYS A 3 -8.70 -20.09 -32.85
N ALA A 4 -7.83 -20.67 -32.04
CA ALA A 4 -8.10 -20.81 -30.62
C ALA A 4 -8.08 -19.39 -30.03
N SER A 5 -9.26 -18.84 -29.74
CA SER A 5 -9.38 -17.82 -28.72
C SER A 5 -9.05 -18.53 -27.41
N GLU A 6 -7.86 -18.28 -26.87
CA GLU A 6 -7.61 -18.56 -25.46
C GLU A 6 -8.61 -17.70 -24.67
N VAL A 7 -9.55 -18.38 -24.02
CA VAL A 7 -10.40 -17.79 -22.99
C VAL A 7 -9.45 -17.32 -21.89
N PRO A 8 -9.57 -16.08 -21.37
CA PRO A 8 -8.79 -15.69 -20.21
C PRO A 8 -9.03 -16.73 -19.11
N THR A 9 -7.97 -17.35 -18.62
CA THR A 9 -8.05 -18.18 -17.42
C THR A 9 -8.67 -17.33 -16.33
N GLU A 10 -9.90 -17.66 -15.94
CA GLU A 10 -10.60 -17.03 -14.83
C GLU A 10 -9.65 -17.05 -13.63
N HIS A 11 -9.22 -15.87 -13.18
CA HIS A 11 -8.31 -15.78 -12.05
C HIS A 11 -8.99 -16.41 -10.84
N SER A 12 -8.29 -17.31 -10.14
CA SER A 12 -8.80 -17.87 -8.88
C SER A 12 -9.19 -16.74 -7.95
N SER A 13 -10.31 -16.86 -7.24
CA SER A 13 -10.70 -15.90 -6.18
C SER A 13 -9.60 -15.73 -5.15
N ASP A 14 -8.74 -16.73 -4.98
CA ASP A 14 -7.70 -16.79 -3.96
C ASP A 14 -6.32 -16.40 -4.51
N ALA A 15 -6.24 -15.97 -5.77
CA ALA A 15 -4.98 -15.62 -6.42
C ALA A 15 -4.27 -14.48 -5.67
N LEU A 16 -2.94 -14.55 -5.65
CA LEU A 16 -2.06 -13.51 -5.10
C LEU A 16 -1.76 -12.45 -6.16
N ALA A 17 -1.46 -11.22 -5.75
CA ALA A 17 -1.24 -10.08 -6.65
C ALA A 17 -0.34 -10.41 -7.86
N THR A 18 0.73 -11.18 -7.64
CA THR A 18 1.71 -11.57 -8.68
C THR A 18 1.14 -12.43 -9.82
N ALA A 19 -0.11 -12.90 -9.70
CA ALA A 19 -0.83 -13.57 -10.79
C ALA A 19 -1.33 -12.61 -11.87
N LEU A 20 -1.42 -11.30 -11.58
CA LEU A 20 -1.87 -10.28 -12.53
C LEU A 20 -0.71 -9.74 -13.36
N THR A 21 -1.05 -9.32 -14.58
CA THR A 21 -0.17 -8.52 -15.45
C THR A 21 -0.79 -7.14 -15.66
N PRO A 22 0.02 -6.10 -15.97
CA PRO A 22 -0.52 -4.77 -16.23
C PRO A 22 -1.57 -4.77 -17.36
N GLN A 23 -2.77 -4.24 -17.08
CA GLN A 23 -3.86 -4.03 -18.05
C GLN A 23 -3.88 -2.63 -18.65
N PHE A 24 -3.22 -1.68 -17.97
CA PHE A 24 -3.14 -0.28 -18.37
C PHE A 24 -1.71 0.09 -18.77
N ALA A 25 -1.56 1.25 -19.40
CA ALA A 25 -0.24 1.78 -19.74
C ALA A 25 0.53 2.16 -18.45
N PRO A 26 1.88 2.07 -18.44
CA PRO A 26 2.70 2.44 -17.29
C PRO A 26 2.36 3.81 -16.68
N GLU A 27 2.03 4.79 -17.51
CA GLU A 27 1.68 6.15 -17.10
C GLU A 27 0.40 6.20 -16.25
N TYR A 28 -0.53 5.26 -16.44
CA TYR A 28 -1.75 5.16 -15.65
C TYR A 28 -1.44 4.83 -14.19
N TYR A 29 -0.58 3.84 -13.95
CA TYR A 29 -0.23 3.42 -12.59
C TYR A 29 0.53 4.52 -11.84
N VAL A 30 1.43 5.22 -12.54
CA VAL A 30 2.13 6.40 -12.01
C VAL A 30 1.16 7.54 -11.72
N ASP A 31 0.17 7.79 -12.58
CA ASP A 31 -0.87 8.81 -12.36
C ASP A 31 -1.72 8.49 -11.12
N GLN A 32 -2.16 7.24 -10.94
CA GLN A 32 -2.90 6.84 -9.75
C GLN A 32 -2.08 6.99 -8.46
N ALA A 33 -0.79 6.63 -8.48
CA ALA A 33 0.09 6.85 -7.33
C ALA A 33 0.29 8.35 -7.02
N ASN A 34 0.44 9.21 -8.03
CA ASN A 34 0.53 10.65 -7.80
C ASN A 34 -0.77 11.24 -7.23
N LYS A 35 -1.93 10.79 -7.70
CA LYS A 35 -3.22 11.18 -7.13
C LYS A 35 -3.38 10.77 -5.68
N TYR A 36 -2.85 9.61 -5.28
CA TYR A 36 -2.79 9.23 -3.87
C TYR A 36 -2.03 10.30 -3.06
N PHE A 37 -0.83 10.70 -3.49
CA PHE A 37 -0.07 11.73 -2.79
C PHE A 37 -0.72 13.11 -2.83
N ASP A 38 -1.48 13.44 -3.88
CA ASP A 38 -2.28 14.67 -3.90
C ASP A 38 -3.30 14.71 -2.75
N THR A 39 -3.84 13.58 -2.32
CA THR A 39 -4.76 13.54 -1.17
C THR A 39 -4.09 13.83 0.17
N LEU A 40 -2.75 13.71 0.24
CA LEU A 40 -1.96 14.01 1.43
C LEU A 40 -1.24 15.37 1.34
N ASP A 41 -1.25 16.02 0.17
CA ASP A 41 -0.59 17.29 -0.09
C ASP A 41 -1.57 18.46 0.08
N THR A 42 -1.38 19.26 1.12
CA THR A 42 -2.24 20.42 1.44
C THR A 42 -2.26 21.50 0.36
N SER A 43 -1.36 21.45 -0.62
CA SER A 43 -1.29 22.39 -1.74
C SER A 43 -1.90 21.87 -3.03
N ALA A 44 -2.26 20.58 -3.10
CA ALA A 44 -2.80 19.94 -4.29
C ALA A 44 -4.29 20.23 -4.52
N ASP A 45 -4.77 19.82 -5.70
CA ASP A 45 -6.19 19.89 -6.04
C ASP A 45 -6.97 18.83 -5.24
N PRO A 46 -7.94 19.21 -4.38
CA PRO A 46 -8.71 18.26 -3.58
C PRO A 46 -9.57 17.29 -4.41
N ASP A 47 -9.82 17.59 -5.68
CA ASP A 47 -10.52 16.68 -6.60
C ASP A 47 -9.56 15.66 -7.26
N SER A 48 -8.24 15.80 -7.06
CA SER A 48 -7.22 14.86 -7.53
C SER A 48 -7.14 13.66 -6.59
N VAL A 49 -8.06 12.71 -6.78
CA VAL A 49 -8.16 11.50 -5.95
C VAL A 49 -7.90 10.23 -6.77
N PRO A 50 -7.23 9.21 -6.20
CA PRO A 50 -7.01 7.95 -6.90
C PRO A 50 -8.28 7.10 -6.90
N THR A 51 -8.29 6.08 -7.75
CA THR A 51 -9.38 5.09 -7.77
C THR A 51 -9.04 3.93 -6.85
N TYR A 52 -9.71 3.85 -5.70
CA TYR A 52 -9.56 2.74 -4.75
C TYR A 52 -10.57 1.62 -5.01
N SER A 53 -10.17 0.37 -4.79
CA SER A 53 -11.10 -0.76 -4.71
C SER A 53 -11.98 -0.64 -3.45
N GLU A 54 -13.08 -1.40 -3.39
CA GLU A 54 -14.03 -1.34 -2.27
C GLU A 54 -13.36 -1.66 -0.92
N LEU A 55 -12.53 -2.71 -0.88
CA LEU A 55 -11.81 -3.19 0.29
C LEU A 55 -10.31 -2.89 0.22
N VAL A 56 -9.94 -1.72 -0.30
CA VAL A 56 -8.54 -1.26 -0.31
C VAL A 56 -7.94 -1.29 1.10
N ALA A 57 -6.66 -1.67 1.22
CA ALA A 57 -5.92 -1.60 2.47
C ALA A 57 -4.67 -0.71 2.34
N ARG A 58 -4.28 -0.05 3.43
CA ARG A 58 -2.98 0.63 3.59
C ARG A 58 -2.24 0.05 4.78
N TRP A 59 -1.11 -0.59 4.51
CA TRP A 59 -0.25 -1.30 5.46
C TRP A 59 1.11 -0.61 5.56
N GLU A 60 1.41 -0.05 6.72
CA GLU A 60 2.58 0.77 6.96
C GLU A 60 3.47 0.08 7.98
N LEU A 61 4.65 -0.37 7.54
CA LEU A 61 5.58 -1.06 8.42
C LEU A 61 6.07 -0.13 9.54
N PRO A 62 6.47 -0.66 10.70
CA PRO A 62 7.08 0.13 11.77
C PRO A 62 8.18 1.04 11.23
N PRO A 63 8.25 2.29 11.72
CA PRO A 63 7.69 2.77 12.97
C PRO A 63 6.23 3.25 12.87
N TRP A 64 5.62 3.13 11.69
CA TRP A 64 4.25 3.51 11.41
C TRP A 64 3.22 2.56 12.07
N LEU A 65 1.95 2.75 11.74
CA LEU A 65 0.83 2.23 12.55
C LEU A 65 0.26 0.90 12.04
N TRP A 66 0.96 0.17 11.18
CA TRP A 66 0.46 -1.03 10.51
C TRP A 66 -0.76 -0.72 9.64
N LEU A 67 -1.98 -1.05 10.06
CA LEU A 67 -3.18 -0.85 9.22
C LEU A 67 -3.76 0.54 9.43
N THR A 68 -3.47 1.47 8.51
CA THR A 68 -3.96 2.87 8.56
C THR A 68 -5.10 3.16 7.59
N GLY A 69 -5.52 2.17 6.82
CA GLY A 69 -6.73 2.23 6.01
C GLY A 69 -7.24 0.83 5.69
N TYR A 70 -8.54 0.60 5.85
CA TYR A 70 -9.20 -0.61 5.38
C TYR A 70 -10.63 -0.33 4.93
N GLY A 71 -10.90 -0.55 3.64
CA GLY A 71 -12.10 -0.12 2.97
C GLY A 71 -11.99 1.32 2.46
N ARG A 72 -12.60 1.58 1.30
CA ARG A 72 -12.54 2.88 0.61
C ARG A 72 -12.95 4.06 1.50
N GLU A 73 -14.01 3.91 2.29
CA GLU A 73 -14.49 4.98 3.18
C GLU A 73 -13.46 5.32 4.27
N ASN A 74 -12.92 4.30 4.96
CA ASN A 74 -11.91 4.54 5.99
C ASN A 74 -10.62 5.11 5.39
N MET A 75 -10.26 4.75 4.15
CA MET A 75 -9.09 5.33 3.47
C MET A 75 -9.18 6.85 3.37
N PHE A 76 -10.36 7.37 2.99
CA PHE A 76 -10.59 8.82 2.96
C PHE A 76 -10.61 9.41 4.37
N ILE A 77 -11.32 8.79 5.32
CA ILE A 77 -11.41 9.30 6.69
C ILE A 77 -10.03 9.40 7.36
N THR A 78 -9.20 8.36 7.28
CA THR A 78 -7.89 8.38 7.92
C THR A 78 -6.91 9.32 7.23
N THR A 79 -7.02 9.49 5.91
CA THR A 79 -6.26 10.49 5.15
C THR A 79 -6.65 11.91 5.58
N ASP A 80 -7.94 12.23 5.66
CA ASP A 80 -8.43 13.53 6.15
C ASP A 80 -7.96 13.82 7.58
N VAL A 81 -7.99 12.81 8.45
CA VAL A 81 -7.51 12.92 9.83
C VAL A 81 -6.00 13.16 9.86
N ALA A 82 -5.21 12.43 9.07
CA ALA A 82 -3.76 12.61 9.00
C ALA A 82 -3.40 14.03 8.54
N VAL A 83 -3.99 14.51 7.44
CA VAL A 83 -3.75 15.87 6.92
C VAL A 83 -4.21 16.96 7.89
N ALA A 84 -5.29 16.73 8.63
CA ALA A 84 -5.78 17.70 9.62
C ALA A 84 -4.92 17.78 10.89
N LEU A 85 -4.28 16.68 11.28
CA LEU A 85 -3.42 16.61 12.48
C LEU A 85 -1.98 17.03 12.17
N ASP A 86 -1.43 16.52 11.07
CA ASP A 86 -0.05 16.68 10.65
C ASP A 86 -0.02 17.15 9.17
N PRO A 87 -0.28 18.44 8.90
CA PRO A 87 -0.36 18.96 7.54
C PRO A 87 1.00 18.88 6.85
N SER A 88 1.01 18.47 5.58
CA SER A 88 2.25 18.40 4.78
C SER A 88 2.04 18.86 3.34
N THR A 89 3.14 19.06 2.62
CA THR A 89 3.18 19.06 1.15
C THR A 89 4.05 17.91 0.69
N VAL A 90 3.92 17.47 -0.57
CA VAL A 90 4.70 16.33 -1.10
C VAL A 90 5.41 16.77 -2.38
N PRO A 91 6.42 17.66 -2.29
CA PRO A 91 7.02 18.29 -3.47
C PRO A 91 7.88 17.35 -4.31
N ASP A 92 8.54 16.38 -3.68
CA ASP A 92 9.44 15.45 -4.33
C ASP A 92 8.79 14.06 -4.43
N ARG A 93 8.53 13.62 -5.67
CA ARG A 93 7.91 12.32 -5.98
C ARG A 93 8.64 11.65 -7.15
N ASP A 94 9.40 10.58 -6.89
CA ASP A 94 9.91 9.66 -7.93
C ASP A 94 9.01 8.42 -7.94
N CYS A 95 7.99 8.44 -8.79
CA CYS A 95 7.08 7.32 -8.99
C CYS A 95 7.38 6.59 -10.31
N ARG A 96 7.44 5.26 -10.26
CA ARG A 96 7.73 4.41 -11.41
C ARG A 96 6.73 3.28 -11.55
N ALA A 97 6.50 2.85 -12.79
CA ALA A 97 5.68 1.69 -13.10
C ALA A 97 6.53 0.45 -13.35
N PHE A 98 5.99 -0.71 -12.97
CA PHE A 98 6.67 -2.01 -13.02
C PHE A 98 5.82 -3.05 -13.76
N SER A 99 6.48 -4.03 -14.38
CA SER A 99 5.80 -5.11 -15.11
C SER A 99 5.28 -6.23 -14.22
N VAL A 100 5.63 -6.21 -12.93
CA VAL A 100 5.19 -7.15 -11.89
C VAL A 100 4.67 -6.36 -10.70
N GLN A 101 3.69 -6.90 -9.98
CA GLN A 101 3.14 -6.22 -8.81
C GLN A 101 4.21 -5.99 -7.74
N PRO A 102 4.12 -4.90 -6.97
CA PRO A 102 3.19 -3.77 -7.15
C PRO A 102 3.50 -2.95 -8.41
N PHE A 103 2.49 -2.57 -9.19
CA PHE A 103 2.67 -1.94 -10.50
C PHE A 103 3.08 -0.48 -10.44
N ALA A 104 2.91 0.21 -9.31
CA ALA A 104 3.54 1.49 -9.06
C ALA A 104 4.29 1.46 -7.74
N ARG A 105 5.47 2.08 -7.71
CA ARG A 105 6.30 2.24 -6.52
C ARG A 105 6.86 3.66 -6.54
N CYS A 106 6.98 4.27 -5.38
CA CYS A 106 7.37 5.66 -5.26
C CYS A 106 8.34 5.86 -4.11
N TYR A 107 9.39 6.63 -4.36
CA TYR A 107 10.11 7.35 -3.31
C TYR A 107 9.57 8.77 -3.27
N VAL A 108 9.07 9.19 -2.10
CA VAL A 108 8.52 10.52 -1.89
C VAL A 108 9.15 11.18 -0.68
N THR A 109 9.10 12.50 -0.63
CA THR A 109 9.42 13.26 0.59
C THR A 109 8.21 14.11 0.95
N PHE A 110 7.63 13.82 2.12
CA PHE A 110 6.65 14.69 2.74
C PHE A 110 7.39 15.82 3.46
N GLU A 111 6.96 17.05 3.25
CA GLU A 111 7.47 18.22 3.96
C GLU A 111 6.46 18.60 5.06
N TYR A 112 6.79 18.26 6.29
CA TYR A 112 6.07 18.66 7.51
C TYR A 112 6.68 19.94 8.10
N GLU A 113 6.06 20.50 9.16
CA GLU A 113 6.62 21.67 9.86
C GLU A 113 7.99 21.35 10.49
N GLU A 114 8.13 20.14 11.02
CA GLU A 114 9.35 19.63 11.66
C GLU A 114 10.49 19.38 10.67
N GLY A 115 10.16 19.00 9.42
CA GLY A 115 11.14 18.77 8.36
C GLY A 115 10.72 17.75 7.31
N PRO A 116 11.65 17.38 6.41
CA PRO A 116 11.42 16.36 5.39
C PRO A 116 11.27 14.98 6.02
N CYS A 117 10.34 14.19 5.50
CA CYS A 117 10.09 12.82 5.87
C CYS A 117 10.12 11.94 4.61
N PRO A 118 11.25 11.28 4.31
CA PRO A 118 11.36 10.41 3.15
C PRO A 118 10.66 9.07 3.41
N ILE A 119 9.77 8.69 2.50
CA ILE A 119 8.93 7.49 2.59
C ILE A 119 8.98 6.76 1.25
N TYR A 120 8.99 5.43 1.32
CA TYR A 120 8.69 4.58 0.18
C TYR A 120 7.26 4.07 0.28
N GLU A 121 6.50 4.14 -0.82
CA GLU A 121 5.18 3.51 -0.93
C GLU A 121 5.02 2.74 -2.24
N GLU A 122 4.34 1.60 -2.18
CA GLU A 122 4.01 0.76 -3.32
C GLU A 122 2.52 0.43 -3.41
N PHE A 123 2.02 0.34 -4.65
CA PHE A 123 0.60 0.29 -4.97
C PHE A 123 0.27 -0.95 -5.82
N VAL A 124 -0.56 -1.83 -5.27
CA VAL A 124 -1.12 -2.99 -5.96
C VAL A 124 -2.42 -2.60 -6.64
N PHE A 125 -2.63 -3.11 -7.84
CA PHE A 125 -3.84 -2.83 -8.64
C PHE A 125 -4.59 -4.10 -9.03
N ASN A 126 -5.91 -4.02 -9.21
CA ASN A 126 -6.68 -5.05 -9.90
C ASN A 126 -6.71 -4.82 -11.43
N ASP A 127 -7.38 -5.71 -12.17
CA ASP A 127 -7.52 -5.59 -13.64
C ASP A 127 -8.37 -4.40 -14.08
N GLN A 128 -9.16 -3.81 -13.17
CA GLN A 128 -9.94 -2.60 -13.41
C GLN A 128 -9.12 -1.32 -13.22
N GLY A 129 -7.87 -1.43 -12.77
CA GLY A 129 -6.98 -0.29 -12.54
C GLY A 129 -7.25 0.43 -11.22
N GLU A 130 -7.96 -0.18 -10.29
CA GLU A 130 -8.16 0.35 -8.94
C GLU A 130 -6.99 -0.07 -8.04
N ILE A 131 -6.58 0.82 -7.13
CA ILE A 131 -5.64 0.51 -6.06
C ILE A 131 -6.33 -0.40 -5.05
N THR A 132 -5.76 -1.58 -4.79
CA THR A 132 -6.31 -2.60 -3.88
C THR A 132 -5.51 -2.75 -2.60
N PHE A 133 -4.23 -2.44 -2.64
CA PHE A 133 -3.35 -2.51 -1.49
C PHE A 133 -2.24 -1.47 -1.63
N ILE A 134 -1.96 -0.76 -0.55
CA ILE A 134 -0.88 0.21 -0.42
C ILE A 134 0.03 -0.31 0.68
N GLU A 135 1.31 -0.45 0.39
CA GLU A 135 2.30 -0.83 1.38
C GLU A 135 3.37 0.26 1.48
N ALA A 136 3.66 0.71 2.69
CA ALA A 136 4.55 1.83 2.94
C ALA A 136 5.58 1.51 4.02
N TRP A 137 6.76 2.09 3.89
CA TRP A 137 7.79 2.04 4.93
C TRP A 137 8.65 3.31 4.91
N SER A 138 9.24 3.59 6.06
CA SER A 138 10.22 4.67 6.21
C SER A 138 11.43 4.41 5.31
N ASP A 139 11.96 5.45 4.66
CA ASP A 139 13.19 5.34 3.88
C ASP A 139 14.47 5.41 4.74
N GLN A 140 14.34 5.27 6.07
CA GLN A 140 15.49 5.17 6.96
C GLN A 140 16.08 3.74 6.90
N PRO A 141 17.42 3.59 6.91
CA PRO A 141 18.08 2.29 6.70
C PRO A 141 17.64 1.15 7.62
N GLU A 142 17.25 1.44 8.87
CA GLU A 142 16.80 0.45 9.86
C GLU A 142 15.37 -0.06 9.64
N TYR A 143 14.59 0.61 8.80
CA TYR A 143 13.17 0.29 8.54
C TYR A 143 12.94 -0.29 7.14
N LEU A 144 13.98 -0.39 6.32
CA LEU A 144 13.89 -0.98 4.98
C LEU A 144 13.67 -2.50 5.06
N PRO A 145 12.66 -3.06 4.37
CA PRO A 145 12.47 -4.52 4.29
C PRO A 145 13.46 -5.22 3.33
N MET A 146 14.43 -4.49 2.79
CA MET A 146 15.39 -4.93 1.78
C MET A 146 16.75 -4.22 1.93
N ASP A 147 17.78 -4.73 1.24
CA ASP A 147 19.05 -4.03 1.07
C ASP A 147 18.96 -3.02 -0.09
N ALA A 148 18.67 -1.76 0.22
CA ALA A 148 18.54 -0.70 -0.79
C ALA A 148 19.85 -0.42 -1.57
N SER A 149 21.02 -0.89 -1.11
CA SER A 149 22.26 -0.70 -1.86
C SER A 149 22.35 -1.59 -3.10
N SER A 150 21.66 -2.74 -3.06
CA SER A 150 21.63 -3.72 -4.15
C SER A 150 20.27 -3.78 -4.85
N ASP A 151 19.19 -3.46 -4.13
CA ASP A 151 17.82 -3.46 -4.65
C ASP A 151 17.06 -2.18 -4.21
N PRO A 152 17.38 -1.02 -4.82
CA PRO A 152 16.80 0.26 -4.46
C PRO A 152 15.34 0.43 -4.87
N TRP A 153 14.69 -0.59 -5.47
CA TRP A 153 13.26 -0.54 -5.83
C TRP A 153 12.49 -1.74 -5.30
N ALA A 154 13.11 -2.52 -4.41
CA ALA A 154 12.51 -3.69 -3.81
C ALA A 154 11.98 -4.70 -4.87
N GLU A 155 12.67 -4.87 -6.00
CA GLU A 155 12.30 -5.81 -7.06
C GLU A 155 12.63 -7.28 -6.73
N GLY A 156 13.47 -7.51 -5.73
CA GLY A 156 13.89 -8.82 -5.24
C GLY A 156 12.74 -9.69 -4.76
N SER A 157 12.87 -11.00 -4.95
CA SER A 157 11.90 -11.99 -4.45
C SER A 157 11.98 -12.21 -2.93
N ASP A 158 13.05 -11.73 -2.29
CA ASP A 158 13.32 -11.82 -0.87
C ASP A 158 12.78 -10.62 -0.07
N VAL A 159 12.26 -9.59 -0.74
CA VAL A 159 11.58 -8.47 -0.07
C VAL A 159 10.37 -8.99 0.69
N GLN A 160 10.35 -8.74 2.00
CA GLN A 160 9.26 -9.16 2.88
C GLN A 160 8.09 -8.17 2.80
N ARG A 161 7.29 -8.28 1.74
CA ARG A 161 6.08 -7.46 1.53
C ARG A 161 4.81 -8.26 1.80
N LEU A 162 3.83 -7.66 2.45
CA LEU A 162 2.51 -8.28 2.67
C LEU A 162 1.67 -8.25 1.39
N SER A 163 1.79 -7.19 0.58
CA SER A 163 1.01 -6.92 -0.63
C SER A 163 1.04 -8.02 -1.70
N THR A 164 2.03 -8.92 -1.69
CA THR A 164 2.09 -10.09 -2.60
C THR A 164 1.67 -11.41 -1.95
N ARG A 165 1.28 -11.40 -0.67
CA ARG A 165 0.90 -12.59 0.11
C ARG A 165 -0.57 -12.63 0.49
N VAL A 166 -1.31 -11.53 0.35
CA VAL A 166 -2.74 -11.45 0.65
C VAL A 166 -3.57 -12.16 -0.44
N PRO A 167 -4.29 -13.25 -0.12
CA PRO A 167 -5.22 -13.89 -1.05
C PRO A 167 -6.33 -12.94 -1.51
N GLY A 168 -6.69 -13.01 -2.79
CA GLY A 168 -7.72 -12.18 -3.39
C GLY A 168 -7.21 -10.97 -4.17
N LEU A 169 -5.97 -10.53 -3.93
CA LEU A 169 -5.38 -9.41 -4.68
C LEU A 169 -5.04 -9.75 -6.14
N GLY A 170 -4.95 -11.05 -6.47
CA GLY A 170 -4.55 -11.55 -7.78
C GLY A 170 -5.68 -11.84 -8.76
N ASN A 171 -6.90 -11.37 -8.48
CA ASN A 171 -8.07 -11.58 -9.33
C ASN A 171 -8.57 -10.26 -9.94
N GLU A 172 -9.55 -10.34 -10.83
CA GLU A 172 -10.07 -9.19 -11.60
C GLU A 172 -10.56 -8.04 -10.72
N THR A 173 -11.03 -8.32 -9.51
CA THR A 173 -11.59 -7.32 -8.58
C THR A 173 -10.62 -6.94 -7.46
N GLY A 174 -9.62 -7.75 -7.16
CA GLY A 174 -8.67 -7.52 -6.07
C GLY A 174 -9.34 -7.45 -4.69
N LEU A 175 -10.47 -8.14 -4.51
CA LEU A 175 -11.26 -8.06 -3.28
C LEU A 175 -10.62 -8.87 -2.14
N ILE A 176 -10.40 -8.22 -0.99
CA ILE A 176 -9.86 -8.86 0.21
C ILE A 176 -11.00 -9.49 1.03
N ASP A 177 -11.31 -10.77 0.77
CA ASP A 177 -12.27 -11.53 1.59
C ASP A 177 -11.58 -12.13 2.84
N LEU A 178 -11.75 -11.43 3.97
CA LEU A 178 -11.17 -11.82 5.25
C LEU A 178 -11.69 -13.16 5.79
N ASP A 179 -12.86 -13.62 5.36
CA ASP A 179 -13.50 -14.84 5.85
C ASP A 179 -13.37 -16.01 4.87
N SER A 180 -12.74 -15.80 3.71
CA SER A 180 -12.44 -16.84 2.74
C SER A 180 -11.56 -17.96 3.32
N GLU A 181 -11.75 -19.18 2.83
CA GLU A 181 -10.94 -20.33 3.25
C GLU A 181 -9.45 -20.10 2.99
N ALA A 182 -9.09 -19.52 1.84
CA ALA A 182 -7.70 -19.20 1.51
C ALA A 182 -7.08 -18.18 2.46
N MET A 183 -7.79 -17.10 2.80
CA MET A 183 -7.30 -16.12 3.78
C MET A 183 -7.10 -16.77 5.15
N GLN A 184 -8.07 -17.57 5.61
CA GLN A 184 -8.00 -18.22 6.92
C GLN A 184 -6.89 -19.28 7.00
N GLN A 185 -6.59 -19.98 5.90
CA GLN A 185 -5.45 -20.90 5.81
C GLN A 185 -4.13 -20.14 5.78
N ALA A 186 -4.00 -19.12 4.93
CA ALA A 186 -2.78 -18.33 4.83
C ALA A 186 -2.44 -17.65 6.16
N ALA A 187 -3.43 -17.09 6.87
CA ALA A 187 -3.27 -16.50 8.20
C ALA A 187 -2.88 -17.51 9.30
N GLN A 188 -3.06 -18.82 9.10
CA GLN A 188 -2.55 -19.83 10.06
C GLN A 188 -1.06 -20.08 9.90
N GLU A 189 -0.52 -19.81 8.71
CA GLU A 189 0.87 -20.09 8.34
C GLU A 189 1.75 -18.82 8.40
N ASP A 190 1.13 -17.65 8.24
CA ASP A 190 1.79 -16.35 8.14
C ASP A 190 1.35 -15.41 9.28
N PRO A 191 2.21 -15.18 10.29
CA PRO A 191 1.87 -14.33 11.44
C PRO A 191 1.56 -12.88 11.09
N GLU A 192 2.17 -12.33 10.03
CA GLU A 192 1.92 -10.95 9.62
C GLU A 192 0.57 -10.84 8.91
N LEU A 193 0.25 -11.81 8.05
CA LEU A 193 -1.08 -11.89 7.46
C LEU A 193 -2.15 -12.15 8.53
N ALA A 194 -1.85 -12.91 9.57
CA ALA A 194 -2.74 -13.09 10.71
C ALA A 194 -3.01 -11.77 11.44
N ASP A 195 -1.97 -10.94 11.64
CA ASP A 195 -2.12 -9.62 12.26
C ASP A 195 -2.90 -8.67 11.35
N PHE A 196 -2.63 -8.67 10.04
CA PHE A 196 -3.44 -7.95 9.05
C PHE A 196 -4.92 -8.32 9.14
N VAL A 197 -5.26 -9.62 9.14
CA VAL A 197 -6.64 -10.09 9.26
C VAL A 197 -7.27 -9.64 10.58
N ARG A 198 -6.54 -9.75 11.70
CA ARG A 198 -7.00 -9.28 13.01
C ARG A 198 -7.34 -7.79 12.98
N ARG A 199 -6.43 -6.97 12.44
CA ARG A 199 -6.60 -5.52 12.33
C ARG A 199 -7.74 -5.15 11.40
N ALA A 200 -7.85 -5.80 10.25
CA ALA A 200 -8.90 -5.53 9.28
C ALA A 200 -10.31 -5.89 9.80
N LYS A 201 -10.43 -6.95 10.62
CA LYS A 201 -11.71 -7.31 11.28
C LYS A 201 -12.14 -6.32 12.36
N ASP A 202 -11.20 -5.61 12.98
CA ASP A 202 -11.48 -4.64 14.05
C ASP A 202 -10.65 -3.36 13.86
N PHE A 203 -10.88 -2.68 12.73
CA PHE A 203 -10.02 -1.60 12.22
C PHE A 203 -9.79 -0.48 13.24
N TRP A 204 -10.85 0.18 13.73
CA TRP A 204 -10.69 1.35 14.61
C TRP A 204 -10.04 1.02 15.95
N PRO A 205 -10.44 -0.04 16.68
CA PRO A 205 -9.75 -0.42 17.91
C PRO A 205 -8.28 -0.77 17.69
N THR A 206 -7.94 -1.48 16.62
CA THR A 206 -6.55 -1.87 16.36
C THR A 206 -5.70 -0.73 15.79
N TYR A 207 -6.29 0.23 15.08
CA TYR A 207 -5.66 1.49 14.69
C TYR A 207 -5.25 2.30 15.93
N LEU A 208 -6.18 2.45 16.89
CA LEU A 208 -5.90 3.18 18.14
C LEU A 208 -4.88 2.45 19.04
N GLU A 209 -4.92 1.11 19.05
CA GLU A 209 -3.88 0.28 19.68
C GLU A 209 -2.52 0.55 19.05
N ALA A 210 -2.42 0.51 17.72
CA ALA A 210 -1.17 0.78 17.00
C ALA A 210 -0.63 2.18 17.26
N ALA A 211 -1.48 3.21 17.21
CA ALA A 211 -1.10 4.59 17.53
C ALA A 211 -0.52 4.72 18.95
N LYS A 212 -1.07 3.98 19.91
CA LYS A 212 -0.56 3.94 21.29
C LYS A 212 0.77 3.18 21.38
N GLU A 213 0.91 2.06 20.68
CA GLU A 213 2.11 1.23 20.67
C GLU A 213 3.29 1.92 19.97
N ALA A 214 3.03 2.63 18.88
CA ALA A 214 4.01 3.40 18.15
C ALA A 214 4.60 4.55 19.00
N GLY A 215 3.87 5.03 20.00
CA GLY A 215 4.32 6.14 20.85
C GLY A 215 4.23 7.49 20.12
N ALA A 216 4.52 8.57 20.84
CA ALA A 216 4.40 9.93 20.28
C ALA A 216 5.57 10.30 19.34
N ASP A 217 6.67 9.56 19.40
CA ASP A 217 7.91 9.77 18.66
C ASP A 217 7.97 8.98 17.34
N TYR A 218 6.85 8.38 16.91
CA TYR A 218 6.84 7.52 15.72
C TYR A 218 7.17 8.28 14.42
N TYR A 219 6.72 9.53 14.28
CA TYR A 219 7.17 10.45 13.23
C TYR A 219 8.66 10.75 13.34
N ASP A 220 9.14 11.13 14.53
CA ASP A 220 10.56 11.44 14.73
C ASP A 220 11.46 10.27 14.29
N ARG A 221 11.08 9.03 14.66
CA ARG A 221 11.77 7.80 14.27
C ARG A 221 11.71 7.55 12.77
N GLY A 222 10.51 7.59 12.19
CA GLY A 222 10.33 7.20 10.79
C GLY A 222 10.78 8.25 9.78
N CYS A 223 10.79 9.52 10.17
CA CYS A 223 11.31 10.61 9.35
C CYS A 223 12.81 10.86 9.58
N GLY A 224 13.42 10.23 10.58
CA GLY A 224 14.83 10.40 10.91
C GLY A 224 15.15 11.76 11.54
N TRP A 225 14.19 12.33 12.30
CA TRP A 225 14.37 13.61 12.99
C TRP A 225 15.09 13.49 14.35
N ILE A 226 15.35 12.25 14.79
CA ILE A 226 16.09 11.97 16.04
C ILE A 226 17.61 11.99 15.76
N GLU A 227 18.34 12.83 16.50
CA GLU A 227 19.81 12.89 16.52
C GLU A 227 20.48 11.72 17.26
#